data_AF-A0A630V4N5-F1
#
_entry.id   AF-A0A630V4N5-F1
#
_cell.length_a   1.000
_cell.length_b   1.000
_cell.length_c   1.000
_cell.angle_alpha   90.00
_cell.angle_beta   90.00
_cell.angle_gamma   90.00
#
_symmetry.space_group_name_H-M   'P 1'
#
loop_
_entity.id
_entity.type
_entity.pdbx_description
1 polymer ?
#
loop_
_entity_poly.entity_id
_entity_poly.type
_entity_poly.pdbx_seq_one_letter_code
_entity_poly.pdbx_strand_id
1 'polypeptide(L)' 'MTFTASSSSCAITESPVVVALDYHERDKALAFVDKIDPRDCRLKVGKEMFTLFGP' A
#
# COMPACT_ATOMS: atom_id res chain seq x y z
N MET A 1 19.97 14.82 -15.27
CA MET A 1 19.43 15.16 -13.94
C MET A 1 17.98 15.59 -14.13
N THR A 2 17.02 14.68 -13.99
CA THR A 2 15.59 15.02 -14.02
C THR A 2 14.94 14.32 -12.84
N PHE A 3 14.77 15.07 -11.75
CA PHE A 3 13.93 14.70 -10.63
C PHE A 3 12.48 14.76 -11.11
N THR A 4 11.90 13.61 -11.46
CA THR A 4 10.47 13.52 -11.76
C THR A 4 9.70 13.49 -10.46
N ALA A 5 8.79 14.46 -10.37
CA ALA A 5 8.01 14.86 -9.22
C ALA A 5 7.30 13.70 -8.50
N SER A 6 7.44 13.73 -7.17
CA SER A 6 6.51 13.15 -6.21
C SER A 6 5.08 13.57 -6.57
N SER A 7 4.31 12.64 -7.14
CA SER A 7 2.86 12.81 -7.31
C SER A 7 2.19 12.24 -6.07
N SER A 8 2.03 13.09 -5.06
CA SER A 8 1.15 12.83 -3.92
C SER A 8 -0.29 12.85 -4.41
N SER A 9 -0.77 11.73 -4.94
CA SER A 9 -2.20 11.53 -5.15
C SER A 9 -2.81 11.11 -3.82
N CYS A 10 -3.58 11.99 -3.18
CA CYS A 10 -4.58 11.54 -2.21
C CYS A 10 -5.50 10.55 -2.95
N ALA A 11 -5.27 9.25 -2.75
CA ALA A 11 -5.89 8.19 -3.53
C ALA A 11 -7.38 8.07 -3.16
N ILE A 12 -8.20 8.94 -3.76
CA ILE A 12 -9.65 8.79 -3.79
C ILE A 12 -9.95 7.77 -4.88
N THR A 13 -9.88 6.50 -4.50
CA THR A 13 -10.25 5.36 -5.35
C THR A 13 -11.78 5.20 -5.26
N GLU A 14 -12.47 5.09 -6.40
CA GLU A 14 -13.92 4.82 -6.44
C GLU A 14 -14.22 3.34 -6.16
N SER A 15 -13.20 2.49 -6.17
CA SER A 15 -13.32 1.06 -5.90
C SER A 15 -13.70 0.80 -4.44
N PRO A 16 -14.80 0.08 -4.17
CA PRO A 16 -15.20 -0.30 -2.82
C PRO A 16 -14.32 -1.41 -2.21
N VAL A 17 -13.30 -1.86 -2.93
CA VAL A 17 -12.44 -2.98 -2.55
C VAL A 17 -11.36 -2.51 -1.58
N VAL A 18 -11.31 -3.16 -0.42
CA VAL A 18 -10.26 -2.99 0.59
C VAL A 18 -9.53 -4.30 0.79
N VAL A 19 -8.24 -4.32 0.47
CA VAL A 19 -7.37 -5.49 0.62
C VAL A 19 -6.65 -5.42 1.96
N ALA A 20 -6.74 -6.48 2.76
CA ALA A 20 -6.01 -6.58 4.01
C ALA A 20 -4.55 -6.96 3.75
N LEU A 21 -3.63 -6.07 4.12
CA LEU A 21 -2.19 -6.32 4.16
C LEU A 21 -1.85 -6.92 5.53
N ASP A 22 -1.85 -8.25 5.59
CA ASP A 22 -1.52 -9.04 6.77
C ASP A 22 -0.41 -10.04 6.41
N TYR A 23 0.79 -9.52 6.16
CA TYR A 23 1.96 -10.34 5.90
C TYR A 23 2.88 -10.33 7.13
N HIS A 24 3.40 -11.50 7.47
CA HIS A 24 4.42 -11.66 8.51
C HIS A 24 5.76 -11.02 8.12
N GLU A 25 6.04 -10.94 6.81
CA GLU A 25 7.28 -10.40 6.24
C GLU A 25 7.01 -9.14 5.42
N ARG A 26 7.77 -8.07 5.70
CA ARG A 26 7.64 -6.77 5.03
C ARG A 26 7.86 -6.87 3.52
N ASP A 27 8.86 -7.63 3.09
CA ASP A 27 9.22 -7.76 1.67
C ASP A 27 8.12 -8.39 0.84
N LYS A 28 7.40 -9.37 1.41
CA LYS A 28 6.22 -9.98 0.76
C LYS A 28 5.08 -8.98 0.62
N ALA A 29 4.84 -8.18 1.65
CA ALA A 29 3.87 -7.09 1.60
C ALA A 29 4.23 -6.08 0.51
N LEU A 30 5.47 -5.59 0.49
CA LEU A 30 5.93 -4.63 -0.53
C LEU A 30 5.87 -5.20 -1.94
N ALA A 31 6.32 -6.45 -2.15
CA ALA A 31 6.23 -7.10 -3.46
C ALA A 31 4.79 -7.34 -3.93
N PHE A 32 3.83 -7.43 -3.00
CA PHE A 32 2.40 -7.44 -3.34
C PHE A 32 1.93 -6.04 -3.72
N VAL A 33 2.25 -5.03 -2.90
CA VAL A 33 1.87 -3.62 -3.16
C VAL A 33 2.42 -3.11 -4.49
N ASP A 34 3.62 -3.53 -4.88
CA ASP A 34 4.24 -3.16 -6.15
C ASP A 34 3.46 -3.66 -7.38
N LYS A 35 2.62 -4.69 -7.21
CA LYS A 35 1.81 -5.30 -8.27
C LYS A 35 0.37 -4.77 -8.34
N ILE A 36 -0.06 -3.96 -7.38
CA ILE A 36 -1.43 -3.44 -7.32
C ILE A 36 -1.44 -1.93 -7.51
N ASP A 37 -2.41 -1.48 -8.29
CA ASP A 37 -2.62 -0.06 -8.52
C ASP A 37 -3.50 0.54 -7.41
N PRO A 38 -3.13 1.72 -6.87
CA PRO A 38 -3.94 2.42 -5.88
C PRO A 38 -5.28 2.93 -6.45
N ARG A 39 -5.53 2.77 -7.76
CA ARG A 39 -6.82 3.12 -8.39
C ARG A 39 -7.83 1.99 -8.24
N ASP A 40 -7.36 0.75 -8.18
CA ASP A 40 -8.19 -0.45 -8.17
C ASP A 40 -8.63 -0.86 -6.77
N CYS A 41 -7.83 -0.57 -5.74
CA CYS A 41 -8.15 -0.96 -4.38
C CYS A 41 -7.43 -0.12 -3.33
N ARG A 42 -7.96 -0.16 -2.10
CA ARG A 42 -7.35 0.44 -0.91
C ARG A 42 -6.72 -0.65 -0.07
N LEU A 43 -5.63 -0.32 0.62
CA LEU A 43 -4.92 -1.26 1.47
C LEU A 43 -5.21 -0.97 2.94
N LYS A 44 -5.50 -2.03 3.71
CA LYS A 44 -5.65 -1.95 5.16
C LYS A 44 -4.51 -2.68 5.84
N VAL A 45 -3.69 -1.95 6.58
CA VAL A 45 -2.60 -2.54 7.38
C VAL A 45 -3.18 -3.16 8.65
N GLY A 46 -2.91 -4.45 8.87
CA GLY A 46 -3.30 -5.17 10.08
C GLY A 46 -2.47 -4.78 11.32
N LYS A 47 -2.90 -5.24 12.51
CA LYS A 47 -2.19 -4.97 13.78
C LYS A 47 -0.77 -5.53 13.78
N GLU A 48 -0.56 -6.67 13.15
CA GLU A 48 0.73 -7.37 13.14
C GLU A 48 1.78 -6.57 12.37
N MET A 49 1.47 -6.15 11.13
CA MET A 49 2.34 -5.27 10.35
C MET A 49 2.56 -3.90 11.01
N PHE A 50 1.53 -3.29 11.58
CA PHE A 50 1.68 -1.99 12.26
C PHE A 50 2.59 -2.08 13.49
N THR A 51 2.53 -3.18 14.24
CA THR A 51 3.39 -3.41 15.41
C THR A 51 4.84 -3.71 15.01
N LEU A 52 5.03 -4.50 13.94
CA LEU A 52 6.37 -4.89 13.47
C LEU A 52 7.11 -3.77 12.75
N PHE A 53 6.39 -2.92 12.00
CA PHE A 53 6.99 -2.00 11.06
C PHE A 53 6.73 -0.52 11.35
N GLY A 54 5.88 -0.20 12.31
CA GLY A 54 5.58 1.17 12.73
C GLY A 54 4.79 1.97 11.68
N PRO A 55 4.46 3.23 12.00
CA PRO A 55 3.86 4.18 11.05
C PRO A 55 4.85 4.70 10.01
#